data_AF-A0A1T4UYG6-F1
#
_entry.id   AF-A0A1T4UYG6-F1
#
_cell.length_a   1.000
_cell.length_b   1.000
_cell.length_c   1.000
_cell.angle_alpha   90.00
_cell.angle_beta   90.00
_cell.angle_gamma   90.00
#
_symmetry.space_group_name_H-M   'P 1'
#
loop_
_entity.id
_entity.type
_entity.pdbx_description
1 polymer ?
#
loop_
_entity_poly.entity_id
_entity_poly.type
_entity_poly.pdbx_seq_one_letter_code
_entity_poly.pdbx_strand_id
1 'polypeptide(L)'
;MTTQTHASNASSWQTKAILSVAFLMATTSVGPGFLTQTAVFTNIYKIDMAFPVFASMFITFGIVMNLWRIVGVSGLRIQDIANKIAPGAGYFIGILLALGAVAFNFGNVSGAALGINVLTGVDTTWGALFTGVVGCLLFVVCGSQRI
;
A
#
# COMPACT_ATOMS: atom_id res chain seq x y z
N MET A 1 22.86 0.06 44.06
CA MET A 1 23.22 -0.63 42.81
C MET A 1 22.46 0.04 41.69
N THR A 2 23.08 1.00 41.01
CA THR A 2 22.47 1.86 39.99
C THR A 2 22.53 1.16 38.63
N THR A 3 21.39 0.77 38.09
CA THR A 3 21.28 0.26 36.71
C THR A 3 21.50 1.42 35.75
N GLN A 4 22.66 1.43 35.08
CA GLN A 4 22.94 2.34 33.99
C GLN A 4 22.06 1.98 32.78
N THR A 5 21.19 2.91 32.39
CA THR A 5 20.47 2.89 31.13
C THR A 5 21.45 3.17 30.00
N HIS A 6 21.77 2.15 29.20
CA HIS A 6 22.46 2.33 27.93
C HIS A 6 21.57 3.13 26.96
N ALA A 7 21.73 4.45 26.96
CA ALA A 7 21.27 5.29 25.87
C ALA A 7 22.07 4.93 24.61
N SER A 8 21.52 4.07 23.77
CA SER A 8 22.13 3.69 22.51
C SER A 8 22.25 4.92 21.61
N ASN A 9 23.48 5.32 21.35
CA ASN A 9 23.85 6.30 20.34
C ASN A 9 23.39 5.76 18.97
N ALA A 10 22.20 6.16 18.51
CA ALA A 10 21.67 5.75 17.21
C ALA A 10 22.59 6.32 16.14
N SER A 11 23.38 5.45 15.49
CA SER A 11 24.28 5.88 14.43
C SER A 11 23.45 6.44 13.27
N SER A 12 24.03 7.37 12.51
CA SER A 12 23.42 7.96 11.32
C SER A 12 22.90 6.91 10.31
N TRP A 13 23.39 5.67 10.37
CA TRP A 13 22.95 4.53 9.59
C TRP A 13 21.62 3.92 10.05
N GLN A 14 21.36 3.83 11.36
CA GLN A 14 20.06 3.38 11.85
C GLN A 14 18.98 4.38 11.48
N THR A 15 19.22 5.69 11.63
CA THR A 15 18.25 6.73 11.22
C THR A 15 17.93 6.67 9.72
N LYS A 16 18.92 6.41 8.88
CA LYS A 16 18.73 6.21 7.43
C LYS A 16 17.96 4.92 7.11
N ALA A 17 18.22 3.85 7.83
CA ALA A 17 17.51 2.58 7.66
C ALA A 17 16.03 2.71 8.05
N ILE A 18 15.72 3.36 9.19
CA ILE A 18 14.33 3.56 9.64
C ILE A 18 13.58 4.47 8.66
N LEU A 19 14.23 5.52 8.14
CA LEU A 19 13.65 6.39 7.11
C LEU A 19 13.34 5.62 5.82
N SER A 20 14.27 4.77 5.36
CA SER A 20 14.09 3.96 4.15
C SER A 20 12.95 2.95 4.31
N VAL A 21 12.87 2.29 5.48
CA VAL A 21 11.78 1.36 5.81
C VAL A 21 10.43 2.08 5.91
N ALA A 22 10.39 3.25 6.54
CA ALA A 22 9.18 4.06 6.63
C ALA A 22 8.70 4.54 5.26
N PHE A 23 9.64 4.94 4.38
CA PHE A 23 9.33 5.33 3.01
C PHE A 23 8.81 4.15 2.20
N LEU A 24 9.48 2.99 2.27
CA LEU A 24 9.03 1.77 1.59
C LEU A 24 7.62 1.39 2.05
N MET A 25 7.35 1.45 3.36
CA MET A 25 6.02 1.19 3.91
C MET A 25 4.97 2.18 3.39
N ALA A 26 5.29 3.48 3.34
CA ALA A 26 4.41 4.51 2.81
C ALA A 26 4.11 4.31 1.32
N THR A 27 5.14 4.00 0.51
CA THR A 27 4.98 3.73 -0.92
C THR A 27 4.21 2.44 -1.18
N THR A 28 4.36 1.40 -0.33
CA THR A 28 3.53 0.18 -0.47
C THR A 28 2.05 0.43 -0.17
N SER A 29 1.73 1.46 0.63
CA SER A 29 0.34 1.85 0.91
C SER A 29 -0.32 2.57 -0.27
N VAL A 30 0.46 3.14 -1.19
CA VAL A 30 -0.03 3.86 -2.38
C VAL A 30 0.63 3.26 -3.62
N GLY A 31 0.04 2.18 -4.13
CA GLY A 31 0.59 1.44 -5.28
C GLY A 31 0.48 2.19 -6.62
N PRO A 32 1.25 1.79 -7.65
CA PRO A 32 1.23 2.39 -8.98
C PRO A 32 -0.16 2.31 -9.64
N GLY A 33 -0.95 1.30 -9.27
CA GLY A 33 -2.35 1.14 -9.64
C GLY A 33 -3.18 2.39 -9.43
N PHE A 34 -3.15 2.88 -8.19
CA PHE A 34 -3.92 4.02 -7.75
C PHE A 34 -3.46 5.31 -8.44
N LEU A 35 -2.15 5.51 -8.56
CA LEU A 35 -1.58 6.71 -9.18
C LEU A 35 -1.94 6.80 -10.67
N THR A 36 -1.74 5.73 -11.43
CA THR A 36 -2.08 5.71 -12.85
C THR A 36 -3.59 5.84 -13.06
N GLN A 37 -4.41 5.15 -12.27
CA GLN A 37 -5.87 5.28 -12.38
C GLN A 37 -6.33 6.72 -12.08
N THR A 38 -5.76 7.34 -11.04
CA THR A 38 -6.06 8.74 -10.71
C THR A 38 -5.64 9.67 -11.84
N ALA A 39 -4.47 9.45 -12.45
CA ALA A 39 -4.00 10.24 -13.59
C ALA A 39 -4.90 10.07 -14.83
N VAL A 40 -5.32 8.84 -15.15
CA VAL A 40 -6.24 8.57 -16.27
C VAL A 40 -7.59 9.23 -16.05
N PHE A 41 -8.18 9.09 -14.86
CA PHE A 41 -9.45 9.75 -14.54
C PHE A 41 -9.30 11.28 -14.50
N THR A 42 -8.17 11.80 -14.04
CA THR A 42 -7.89 13.24 -14.10
C THR A 42 -7.76 13.71 -15.56
N ASN A 43 -7.22 12.90 -16.46
CA ASN A 43 -7.18 13.24 -17.88
C ASN A 43 -8.59 13.24 -18.52
N ILE A 44 -9.46 12.31 -18.11
CA ILE A 44 -10.83 12.19 -18.62
C ILE A 44 -11.74 13.32 -18.07
N TYR A 45 -11.74 13.51 -16.75
CA TYR A 45 -12.67 14.42 -16.04
C TYR A 45 -12.05 15.79 -15.72
N LYS A 46 -10.75 15.99 -15.95
CA LYS A 46 -10.02 17.25 -15.74
C LYS A 46 -10.31 17.87 -14.37
N ILE A 47 -10.82 19.10 -14.34
CA ILE A 47 -11.06 19.87 -13.13
C ILE A 47 -12.13 19.23 -12.23
N ASP A 48 -13.07 18.48 -12.79
CA ASP A 48 -14.16 17.85 -12.03
C ASP A 48 -13.65 16.77 -11.07
N MET A 49 -12.45 16.21 -11.34
CA MET A 49 -11.79 15.26 -10.44
C MET A 49 -11.13 15.90 -9.21
N ALA A 50 -10.90 17.22 -9.20
CA ALA A 50 -10.20 17.86 -8.09
C ALA A 50 -11.00 17.79 -6.79
N PHE A 51 -12.30 18.08 -6.82
CA PHE A 51 -13.14 18.09 -5.61
C PHE A 51 -13.28 16.70 -4.95
N PRO A 52 -13.60 15.61 -5.69
CA PRO A 52 -13.62 14.26 -5.14
C PRO A 52 -12.26 13.81 -4.56
N VAL A 53 -11.15 14.13 -5.24
CA VAL A 53 -9.80 13.78 -4.76
C VAL A 53 -9.51 14.48 -3.44
N PHE A 54 -9.78 15.78 -3.33
CA PHE A 54 -9.62 16.51 -2.06
C PHE A 54 -10.51 15.94 -0.96
N ALA A 55 -11.80 15.72 -1.24
CA ALA A 55 -12.73 15.14 -0.26
C ALA A 55 -12.26 13.76 0.22
N SER A 56 -11.82 12.90 -0.70
CA SER A 56 -11.32 11.56 -0.38
C SER A 56 -10.05 11.59 0.47
N MET A 57 -9.16 12.56 0.25
CA MET A 57 -7.92 12.70 1.01
C MET A 57 -8.19 13.05 2.48
N PHE A 58 -9.14 13.96 2.75
CA PHE A 58 -9.53 14.28 4.13
C PHE A 58 -10.17 13.10 4.84
N ILE A 59 -11.10 12.40 4.17
CA ILE A 59 -11.77 11.22 4.72
C ILE A 59 -10.74 10.12 5.02
N THR A 60 -9.83 9.86 4.06
CA THR A 60 -8.78 8.85 4.21
C THR A 60 -7.86 9.19 5.36
N PHE A 61 -7.45 10.45 5.50
CA PHE A 61 -6.61 10.88 6.62
C PHE A 61 -7.29 10.63 7.98
N GLY A 62 -8.57 10.99 8.12
CA GLY A 62 -9.34 10.74 9.34
C GLY A 62 -9.47 9.25 9.67
N ILE A 63 -9.78 8.41 8.67
CA ILE A 63 -9.90 6.96 8.85
C ILE A 63 -8.55 6.35 9.23
N VAL A 64 -7.49 6.66 8.48
CA VAL A 64 -6.16 6.08 8.69
C VAL A 64 -5.62 6.47 10.06
N MET A 65 -5.71 7.76 10.46
CA MET A 65 -5.28 8.20 11.79
C MET A 65 -6.04 7.52 12.93
N ASN A 66 -7.36 7.32 12.77
CA ASN A 66 -8.17 6.62 13.77
C ASN A 66 -7.84 5.13 13.82
N LEU A 67 -7.62 4.50 12.66
CA LEU A 67 -7.23 3.10 12.55
C LEU A 67 -5.89 2.84 13.23
N TRP A 68 -4.89 3.68 12.98
CA TRP A 68 -3.57 3.60 13.64
C TRP A 68 -3.68 3.75 15.15
N ARG A 69 -4.52 4.66 15.63
CA ARG A 69 -4.75 4.83 17.07
C ARG A 69 -5.38 3.57 17.69
N ILE A 70 -6.43 3.03 17.08
CA ILE A 70 -7.14 1.86 17.59
C ILE A 70 -6.22 0.63 17.60
N VAL A 71 -5.50 0.38 16.50
CA VAL A 71 -4.58 -0.77 16.39
C VAL A 71 -3.37 -0.61 17.30
N GLY A 72 -2.77 0.59 17.36
CA GLY A 72 -1.59 0.87 18.18
C GLY A 72 -1.87 0.78 19.69
N VAL A 73 -3.04 1.24 20.14
CA VAL A 73 -3.44 1.19 21.55
C VAL A 73 -3.90 -0.21 21.96
N SER A 74 -4.58 -0.94 21.08
CA SER A 74 -5.08 -2.28 21.40
C SER A 74 -4.01 -3.38 21.32
N GLY A 75 -2.94 -3.17 20.54
CA GLY A 75 -1.89 -4.16 20.32
C GLY A 75 -2.38 -5.44 19.60
N LEU A 76 -3.60 -5.42 19.08
CA LEU A 76 -4.27 -6.54 18.43
C LEU A 76 -4.35 -6.29 16.92
N ARG A 77 -4.43 -7.37 16.13
CA ARG A 77 -4.68 -7.24 14.69
C ARG A 77 -6.11 -6.76 14.47
N ILE A 78 -6.35 -6.04 13.37
CA ILE A 78 -7.68 -5.50 13.01
C ILE A 78 -8.78 -6.58 13.05
N GLN A 79 -8.47 -7.80 12.65
CA GLN A 79 -9.40 -8.94 12.67
C GLN A 79 -9.76 -9.37 14.10
N ASP A 80 -8.81 -9.32 15.03
CA ASP A 80 -9.03 -9.67 16.44
C ASP A 80 -9.80 -8.55 17.16
N ILE A 81 -9.52 -7.28 16.82
CA ILE A 81 -10.28 -6.13 17.30
C ILE A 81 -11.74 -6.25 16.84
N ALA A 82 -11.97 -6.60 15.56
CA ALA A 82 -13.30 -6.81 15.02
C ALA A 82 -14.05 -7.94 15.73
N ASN A 83 -13.40 -9.06 16.03
CA ASN A 83 -13.99 -10.16 16.79
C ASN A 83 -14.33 -9.78 18.24
N LYS A 84 -13.61 -8.83 18.85
CA LYS A 84 -13.92 -8.29 20.18
C LYS A 84 -15.10 -7.32 20.17
N ILE A 85 -15.32 -6.59 19.07
CA ILE A 85 -16.44 -5.65 18.93
C ILE A 85 -17.75 -6.42 18.69
N ALA A 86 -17.72 -7.43 17.82
CA ALA A 86 -18.84 -8.31 17.56
C ALA A 86 -18.35 -9.73 17.27
N PRO A 87 -18.86 -10.76 17.98
CA PRO A 87 -18.43 -12.14 17.77
C PRO A 87 -18.75 -12.57 16.33
N GLY A 88 -17.71 -12.95 15.56
CA GLY A 88 -17.81 -13.37 14.17
C GLY A 88 -17.57 -12.27 13.13
N ALA A 89 -17.54 -11.00 13.52
CA ALA A 89 -17.27 -9.90 12.59
C ALA A 89 -15.82 -9.90 12.06
N GLY A 90 -14.86 -10.43 12.82
CA GLY A 90 -13.47 -10.54 12.39
C GLY A 90 -13.27 -11.51 11.23
N TYR A 91 -14.08 -12.56 11.13
CA TYR A 91 -14.02 -13.48 9.98
C TYR A 91 -14.56 -12.81 8.72
N PHE A 92 -15.68 -12.09 8.83
CA PHE A 92 -16.25 -11.32 7.73
C PHE A 92 -15.29 -10.23 7.23
N ILE A 93 -14.77 -9.39 8.13
CA ILE A 93 -13.78 -8.36 7.79
C ILE A 93 -12.49 -9.00 7.26
N GLY A 94 -12.09 -10.15 7.78
CA GLY A 94 -10.93 -10.90 7.29
C GLY A 94 -11.07 -11.32 5.82
N ILE A 95 -12.24 -11.83 5.43
CA ILE A 95 -12.54 -12.18 4.04
C ILE A 95 -12.55 -10.92 3.16
N LEU A 96 -13.22 -9.84 3.59
CA LEU A 96 -13.24 -8.58 2.85
C LEU A 96 -11.83 -8.01 2.67
N LEU A 97 -10.98 -8.11 3.69
CA LEU A 97 -9.59 -7.67 3.63
C LEU A 97 -8.76 -8.54 2.68
N ALA A 98 -8.95 -9.86 2.68
CA ALA A 98 -8.29 -10.77 1.76
C ALA A 98 -8.71 -10.50 0.30
N LEU A 99 -10.00 -10.30 0.04
CA LEU A 99 -10.51 -9.90 -1.27
C LEU A 99 -9.97 -8.52 -1.68
N GLY A 100 -9.89 -7.58 -0.74
CA GLY A 100 -9.28 -6.27 -0.95
C GLY A 100 -7.80 -6.36 -1.34
N ALA A 101 -7.04 -7.26 -0.71
CA ALA A 101 -5.64 -7.49 -1.05
C ALA A 101 -5.46 -8.10 -2.45
N VAL A 102 -6.34 -9.03 -2.84
CA VAL A 102 -6.36 -9.59 -4.21
C VAL A 102 -6.71 -8.51 -5.22
N ALA A 103 -7.75 -7.72 -4.96
CA ALA A 103 -8.16 -6.61 -5.82
C ALA A 103 -7.07 -5.53 -5.93
N PHE A 104 -6.34 -5.25 -4.85
CA PHE A 104 -5.21 -4.32 -4.84
C PHE A 104 -4.07 -4.78 -5.74
N ASN A 105 -3.74 -6.09 -5.72
CA ASN A 105 -2.74 -6.65 -6.61
C ASN A 105 -3.14 -6.51 -8.09
N PHE A 106 -4.40 -6.81 -8.43
CA PHE A 106 -4.93 -6.55 -9.78
C PHE A 106 -4.86 -5.07 -10.17
N GLY A 107 -5.21 -4.17 -9.24
CA GLY A 107 -5.10 -2.74 -9.43
C GLY A 107 -3.67 -2.29 -9.76
N ASN A 108 -2.67 -2.80 -9.05
CA ASN A 108 -1.27 -2.47 -9.31
C ASN A 108 -0.76 -3.01 -10.65
N VAL A 109 -1.14 -4.24 -11.03
CA VAL A 109 -0.79 -4.81 -12.35
C VAL A 109 -1.47 -4.01 -13.47
N SER A 110 -2.76 -3.71 -13.31
CA SER A 110 -3.53 -2.92 -14.28
C SER A 110 -2.98 -1.50 -14.45
N GLY A 111 -2.70 -0.79 -13.35
CA GLY A 111 -2.14 0.56 -13.46
C GLY A 111 -0.69 0.59 -13.91
N ALA A 112 0.09 -0.48 -13.71
CA ALA A 112 1.40 -0.61 -14.35
C ALA A 112 1.25 -0.79 -15.88
N ALA A 113 0.31 -1.61 -16.34
CA ALA A 113 0.02 -1.79 -17.76
C ALA A 113 -0.47 -0.49 -18.43
N LEU A 114 -1.40 0.22 -17.78
CA LEU A 114 -1.86 1.53 -18.21
C LEU A 114 -0.75 2.57 -18.18
N GLY A 115 0.15 2.51 -17.18
CA GLY A 115 1.29 3.41 -17.09
C GLY A 115 2.24 3.24 -18.26
N ILE A 116 2.55 2.00 -18.64
CA ILE A 116 3.34 1.71 -19.85
C ILE A 116 2.61 2.20 -21.11
N ASN A 117 1.29 2.01 -21.21
CA ASN A 117 0.51 2.53 -22.33
C ASN A 117 0.61 4.05 -22.45
N VAL A 118 0.50 4.78 -21.34
CA VAL A 118 0.64 6.24 -21.31
C VAL A 118 2.07 6.70 -21.65
N LEU A 119 3.09 5.97 -21.19
CA LEU A 119 4.50 6.35 -21.41
C LEU A 119 5.03 5.99 -22.80
N THR A 120 4.59 4.88 -23.38
CA THR A 120 5.15 4.32 -24.62
C THR A 120 4.17 4.30 -25.79
N GLY A 121 2.88 4.58 -25.55
CA GLY A 121 1.82 4.48 -26.55
C GLY A 121 1.45 3.03 -26.93
N VAL A 122 2.12 2.03 -26.35
CA VAL A 122 1.89 0.61 -26.65
C VAL A 122 0.57 0.15 -26.03
N ASP A 123 -0.22 -0.61 -26.78
CA ASP A 123 -1.52 -1.15 -26.33
C ASP A 123 -1.42 -1.81 -24.94
N THR A 124 -2.41 -1.55 -24.10
CA THR A 124 -2.50 -2.03 -22.71
C THR A 124 -2.36 -3.54 -22.59
N THR A 125 -2.75 -4.31 -23.61
CA THR A 125 -2.62 -5.77 -23.64
C THR A 125 -1.15 -6.19 -23.64
N TRP A 126 -0.33 -5.54 -24.48
CA TRP A 126 1.11 -5.79 -24.55
C TRP A 126 1.85 -5.20 -23.34
N GLY A 127 1.39 -4.05 -22.83
CA GLY A 127 1.87 -3.46 -21.60
C GLY A 127 1.67 -4.38 -20.39
N ALA A 128 0.48 -4.99 -20.25
CA ALA A 128 0.18 -5.95 -19.18
C ALA A 128 1.00 -7.23 -19.29
N LEU A 129 1.24 -7.71 -20.51
CA LEU A 129 2.08 -8.88 -20.76
C LEU A 129 3.53 -8.60 -20.35
N PHE A 130 4.05 -7.42 -20.67
CA PHE A 130 5.41 -7.02 -20.29
C PHE A 130 5.56 -6.79 -18.78
N THR A 131 4.63 -6.08 -18.12
CA THR A 131 4.67 -5.90 -16.66
C THR A 131 4.52 -7.23 -15.92
N GLY A 132 3.69 -8.15 -16.43
CA GLY A 132 3.57 -9.51 -15.93
C GLY A 132 4.87 -10.30 -16.03
N VAL A 133 5.53 -10.29 -17.20
CA VAL A 133 6.82 -10.97 -17.42
C VAL A 133 7.91 -10.38 -16.53
N VAL A 134 8.02 -9.04 -16.44
CA VAL A 134 9.00 -8.37 -15.56
C VAL A 134 8.72 -8.69 -14.09
N GLY A 135 7.46 -8.72 -13.68
CA GLY A 135 7.05 -9.11 -12.32
C GLY A 135 7.44 -10.56 -11.99
N CYS A 136 7.19 -11.50 -12.92
CA CYS A 136 7.63 -12.89 -12.78
C CYS A 136 9.15 -13.02 -12.74
N LEU A 137 9.88 -12.30 -13.60
CA LEU A 137 11.34 -12.30 -13.60
C LEU A 137 11.91 -11.74 -12.29
N LEU A 138 11.36 -10.64 -11.76
CA LEU A 138 11.75 -10.10 -10.47
C LEU A 138 11.47 -11.07 -9.33
N PHE A 139 10.34 -11.78 -9.36
CA PHE A 139 10.04 -12.81 -8.38
C PHE A 139 11.04 -13.97 -8.43
N VAL A 140 11.41 -14.44 -9.62
CA VAL A 140 12.41 -15.50 -9.76
C VAL A 140 13.79 -15.02 -9.31
N VAL A 141 14.22 -13.83 -9.73
CA VAL A 141 15.55 -13.29 -9.42
C VAL A 141 15.70 -12.93 -7.94
N CYS A 142 14.73 -12.24 -7.36
CA CYS A 142 14.79 -11.75 -5.98
C CYS A 142 14.25 -12.79 -4.97
N GLY A 143 13.20 -13.52 -5.35
CA GLY A 143 12.56 -14.52 -4.50
C GLY A 143 13.35 -15.83 -4.38
N SER A 144 14.13 -16.22 -5.40
CA SER A 144 14.96 -17.44 -5.32
C SER A 144 16.25 -17.28 -4.51
N GLN A 145 16.67 -16.05 -4.18
CA GLN A 145 17.94 -15.79 -3.49
C GLN A 145 17.82 -15.68 -1.96
N ARG A 146 16.62 -15.75 -1.39
CA ARG A 146 16.36 -15.62 0.06
C ARG A 146 15.36 -16.64 0.60
N ILE A 147 15.51 -17.91 0.21
CA ILE A 147 14.92 -19.05 0.92
C ILE A 147 16.06 -19.78 1.63
#